data_AF-L1IF39-F1
#
_entry.id   AF-L1IF39-F1
#
_cell.length_a   1.000
_cell.length_b   1.000
_cell.length_c   1.000
_cell.angle_alpha   90.00
_cell.angle_beta   90.00
_cell.angle_gamma   90.00
#
_symmetry.space_group_name_H-M   'P 1'
#
loop_
_entity.id
_entity.type
_entity.pdbx_description
1 polymer ?
#
loop_
_entity_poly.entity_id
_entity_poly.type
_entity_poly.pdbx_seq_one_letter_code
_entity_poly.pdbx_strand_id
1 'polypeptide(L)'
;MLAESTDKKITLQYATTGQDGVEYRVSFDLDFCKGKRSSEFGEYERLCFGEAYDVETFLLDEGDRKAYRVIAEEGVLLSRISNMSVKTAESGDTDTNDYSIAVLIHTKEPKFPEDDKDSDTPLNPDSTDGVPWSVPIYRNSQTIDQNGLGKFQITVKRAVERNELPEDPYTEVTTDSTGVVYMTFFVEHKPKPEREEATRGGGSFRTRGCGEVKHDQARVGYGDRASTASQKSQYKTIPGTGRFILPLRYMVRAGSDASEAPCSETAPKAEARIMALEELQAQVAVVPP
;
A
#
# COMPACT_ATOMS: atom_id res chain seq x y z
N MET A 1 14.49 20.86 1.81
CA MET A 1 14.36 20.40 3.21
C MET A 1 15.35 19.29 3.45
N LEU A 2 15.95 19.24 4.63
CA LEU A 2 16.69 18.07 5.13
C LEU A 2 15.73 17.18 5.92
N ALA A 3 15.99 15.87 5.99
CA ALA A 3 15.21 14.97 6.81
C ALA A 3 15.47 15.22 8.30
N GLU A 4 14.45 15.06 9.14
CA GLU A 4 14.56 15.09 10.60
C GLU A 4 15.11 13.75 11.14
N SER A 5 14.58 12.64 10.63
CA SER A 5 15.03 11.28 10.94
C SER A 5 15.04 10.42 9.68
N THR A 6 15.84 9.35 9.73
CA THR A 6 15.77 8.22 8.80
C THR A 6 15.48 6.96 9.62
N ASP A 7 14.30 6.40 9.42
CA ASP A 7 13.80 5.21 10.11
C ASP A 7 13.57 4.08 9.11
N LYS A 8 13.24 2.88 9.61
CA LYS A 8 12.85 1.72 8.78
C LYS A 8 11.34 1.47 8.73
N LYS A 9 10.56 2.34 9.38
CA LYS A 9 9.11 2.21 9.55
C LYS A 9 8.46 3.55 9.91
N ILE A 10 7.17 3.67 9.64
CA ILE A 10 6.31 4.78 10.07
C ILE A 10 5.37 4.25 11.17
N THR A 11 5.50 4.75 12.40
CA THR A 11 4.51 4.48 13.46
C THR A 11 3.38 5.49 13.34
N LEU A 12 2.16 5.02 13.08
CA LEU A 12 0.96 5.84 12.94
C LEU A 12 0.06 5.65 14.15
N GLN A 13 -0.51 6.75 14.63
CA GLN A 13 -1.50 6.77 15.71
C GLN A 13 -2.55 7.83 15.37
N TYR A 14 -3.83 7.47 15.43
CA TYR A 14 -4.93 8.41 15.26
C TYR A 14 -6.15 8.01 16.10
N ALA A 15 -7.04 8.96 16.34
CA ALA A 15 -8.34 8.72 16.96
C ALA A 15 -9.45 9.04 15.94
N THR A 16 -10.54 8.29 16.01
CA THR A 16 -11.78 8.56 15.27
C THR A 16 -12.98 8.22 16.14
N THR A 17 -14.09 8.94 15.96
CA THR A 17 -15.35 8.69 16.67
C THR A 17 -16.35 8.05 15.72
N GLY A 18 -17.06 7.01 16.15
CA GLY A 18 -18.20 6.45 15.43
C GLY A 18 -19.44 7.33 15.56
N GLN A 19 -20.48 7.04 14.76
CA GLN A 19 -21.78 7.70 14.85
C GLN A 19 -22.50 7.43 16.19
N ASP A 20 -22.15 6.33 16.85
CA ASP A 20 -22.53 5.95 18.21
C ASP A 20 -21.88 6.82 19.31
N GLY A 21 -20.87 7.62 18.97
CA GLY A 21 -20.09 8.42 19.91
C GLY A 21 -18.89 7.70 20.52
N VAL A 22 -18.61 6.45 20.14
CA VAL A 22 -17.48 5.67 20.65
C VAL A 22 -16.17 6.18 20.03
N GLU A 23 -15.19 6.50 20.86
CA GLU A 23 -13.83 6.85 20.39
C GLU A 23 -12.99 5.59 20.17
N TYR A 24 -12.52 5.41 18.94
CA TYR A 24 -11.60 4.37 18.49
C TYR A 24 -10.19 4.96 18.36
N ARG A 25 -9.25 4.45 19.14
CA ARG A 25 -7.82 4.78 19.08
C ARG A 25 -7.08 3.71 18.31
N VAL A 26 -6.53 4.08 17.16
CA VAL A 26 -5.87 3.19 16.20
C VAL A 26 -4.37 3.44 16.24
N SER A 27 -3.58 2.37 16.28
CA SER A 27 -2.12 2.46 16.14
C SER A 27 -1.56 1.27 15.37
N PHE A 28 -0.58 1.50 14.51
CA PHE A 28 0.17 0.46 13.79
C PHE A 28 1.52 1.00 13.28
N ASP A 29 2.40 0.07 12.92
CA ASP A 29 3.65 0.33 12.20
C ASP A 29 3.46 -0.01 10.71
N LEU A 30 4.01 0.83 9.83
CA LEU A 30 3.99 0.66 8.37
C LEU A 30 5.44 0.64 7.83
N ASP A 31 5.80 -0.47 7.18
CA ASP A 31 7.14 -0.73 6.64
C ASP A 31 7.06 -1.06 5.15
N PHE A 32 8.14 -0.84 4.40
CA PHE A 32 8.22 -1.14 2.96
C PHE A 32 9.48 -1.95 2.64
N CYS A 33 9.44 -2.82 1.63
CA CYS A 33 10.65 -3.41 1.04
C CYS A 33 10.44 -3.78 -0.44
N LYS A 34 11.47 -4.36 -1.05
CA LYS A 34 11.39 -4.95 -2.40
C LYS A 34 10.56 -6.22 -2.36
N GLY A 35 9.55 -6.31 -3.23
CA GLY A 35 8.80 -7.53 -3.51
C GLY A 35 9.41 -8.32 -4.67
N LYS A 36 8.77 -9.44 -5.01
CA LYS A 36 9.10 -10.24 -6.20
C LYS A 36 7.96 -10.18 -7.22
N ARG A 37 8.25 -10.43 -8.49
CA ARG A 37 7.26 -10.37 -9.58
C ARG A 37 6.34 -11.58 -9.59
N SER A 38 5.05 -11.34 -9.83
CA SER A 38 4.02 -12.39 -9.98
C SER A 38 4.11 -13.19 -11.27
N SER A 39 4.77 -12.65 -12.29
CA SER A 39 5.12 -13.38 -13.51
C SER A 39 6.17 -14.48 -13.29
N GLU A 40 6.91 -14.41 -12.17
CA GLU A 40 8.09 -15.25 -11.90
C GLU A 40 7.96 -16.08 -10.61
N PHE A 41 7.20 -15.60 -9.61
CA PHE A 41 7.16 -16.18 -8.26
C PHE A 41 5.74 -16.38 -7.71
N GLY A 42 5.59 -17.43 -6.90
CA GLY A 42 4.35 -17.73 -6.16
C GLY A 42 4.03 -16.73 -5.05
N GLU A 43 2.79 -16.80 -4.54
CA GLU A 43 2.29 -15.92 -3.47
C GLU A 43 3.18 -15.97 -2.21
N TYR A 44 3.62 -17.16 -1.81
CA TYR A 44 4.47 -17.34 -0.63
C TYR A 44 5.80 -16.57 -0.78
N GLU A 45 6.49 -16.75 -1.90
CA GLU A 45 7.79 -16.13 -2.18
C GLU A 45 7.71 -14.62 -2.38
N ARG A 46 6.56 -14.11 -2.87
CA ARG A 46 6.25 -12.68 -3.05
C ARG A 46 6.01 -11.96 -1.73
N LEU A 47 5.30 -12.60 -0.80
CA LEU A 47 4.94 -12.02 0.49
C LEU A 47 6.03 -12.19 1.58
N CYS A 48 7.13 -12.88 1.27
CA CYS A 48 8.33 -12.94 2.11
C CYS A 48 8.97 -11.55 2.28
N PHE A 49 8.71 -10.89 3.41
CA PHE A 49 9.22 -9.55 3.69
C PHE A 49 10.74 -9.55 3.94
N GLY A 50 11.49 -8.80 3.13
CA GLY A 50 12.95 -8.69 3.16
C GLY A 50 13.49 -7.58 4.06
N GLU A 51 14.62 -6.97 3.67
CA GLU A 51 15.15 -5.79 4.36
C GLU A 51 14.25 -4.58 4.11
N ALA A 52 13.85 -3.90 5.19
CA ALA A 52 13.04 -2.70 5.08
C ALA A 52 13.80 -1.55 4.41
N TYR A 53 13.11 -0.85 3.50
CA TYR A 53 13.53 0.41 2.91
C TYR A 53 13.71 1.51 3.98
N ASP A 54 14.53 2.50 3.66
CA ASP A 54 14.69 3.68 4.49
C ASP A 54 13.49 4.61 4.29
N VAL A 55 13.00 5.18 5.38
CA VAL A 55 11.93 6.18 5.39
C VAL A 55 12.44 7.44 6.06
N GLU A 56 12.57 8.51 5.28
CA GLU A 56 12.91 9.83 5.80
C GLU A 56 11.64 10.56 6.25
N THR A 57 11.69 11.14 7.45
CA THR A 57 10.62 11.98 7.99
C THR A 57 10.98 13.45 7.86
N PHE A 58 10.01 14.27 7.44
CA PHE A 58 10.13 15.73 7.35
C PHE A 58 9.02 16.36 8.18
N LEU A 59 9.37 17.30 9.06
CA LEU A 59 8.40 18.22 9.65
C LEU A 59 8.00 19.25 8.59
N LEU A 60 6.71 19.54 8.51
CA LEU A 60 6.18 20.67 7.73
C LEU A 60 6.06 21.88 8.65
N ASP A 61 6.37 23.08 8.16
CA ASP A 61 6.45 24.31 8.98
C ASP A 61 5.09 24.74 9.60
N GLU A 62 4.00 24.05 9.27
CA GLU A 62 2.63 24.28 9.78
C GLU A 62 2.15 23.11 10.68
N GLY A 63 2.63 23.10 11.93
CA GLY A 63 2.20 22.20 13.01
C GLY A 63 2.97 20.87 13.10
N ASP A 64 2.51 19.94 13.95
CA ASP A 64 3.12 18.60 14.13
C ASP A 64 2.90 17.66 12.91
N ARG A 65 2.73 18.22 11.71
CA ARG A 65 2.44 17.50 10.48
C ARG A 65 3.73 16.94 9.88
N LYS A 66 3.75 15.62 9.71
CA LYS A 66 4.87 14.88 9.13
C LYS A 66 4.60 14.51 7.68
N ALA A 67 5.59 14.71 6.83
CA ALA A 67 5.67 14.14 5.49
C ALA A 67 6.73 13.03 5.46
N TYR A 68 6.49 11.99 4.67
CA TYR A 68 7.35 10.80 4.62
C TYR A 68 7.85 10.53 3.21
N ARG A 69 9.13 10.17 3.09
CA ARG A 69 9.77 9.79 1.83
C ARG A 69 10.40 8.41 1.95
N VAL A 70 9.90 7.46 1.15
CA VAL A 70 10.40 6.08 1.11
C VAL A 70 11.49 5.95 0.05
N ILE A 71 12.67 5.49 0.45
CA ILE A 71 13.80 5.21 -0.45
C ILE A 71 13.73 3.74 -0.87
N ALA A 72 13.11 3.51 -2.01
CA ALA A 72 12.88 2.19 -2.59
C ALA A 72 13.95 1.81 -3.62
N GLU A 73 13.99 0.53 -3.98
CA GLU A 73 14.61 0.06 -5.21
C GLU A 73 13.55 -0.03 -6.33
N GLU A 74 14.02 -0.10 -7.57
CA GLU A 74 13.16 -0.31 -8.73
C GLU A 74 12.56 -1.74 -8.73
N GLY A 75 11.26 -1.85 -9.00
CA GLY A 75 10.51 -3.10 -9.03
C GLY A 75 9.30 -3.11 -8.09
N VAL A 76 8.82 -4.31 -7.75
CA VAL A 76 7.62 -4.50 -6.93
C VAL A 76 7.82 -3.91 -5.53
N LEU A 77 6.82 -3.18 -5.05
CA LEU A 77 6.72 -2.65 -3.70
C LEU A 77 5.97 -3.62 -2.80
N LEU A 78 6.62 -4.04 -1.72
CA LEU A 78 6.02 -4.85 -0.67
C LEU A 78 5.75 -3.96 0.54
N SER A 79 4.49 -3.77 0.90
CA SER A 79 4.07 -3.00 2.08
C SER A 79 3.72 -3.95 3.23
N ARG A 80 4.13 -3.64 4.46
CA ARG A 80 3.76 -4.40 5.66
C ARG A 80 3.15 -3.48 6.70
N ILE A 81 1.98 -3.89 7.19
CA ILE A 81 1.31 -3.27 8.34
C ILE A 81 1.48 -4.22 9.52
N SER A 82 1.97 -3.72 10.65
CA SER A 82 2.26 -4.52 11.83
C SER A 82 2.00 -3.79 13.14
N ASN A 83 2.14 -4.47 14.29
CA ASN A 83 1.97 -3.88 15.62
C ASN A 83 0.60 -3.19 15.79
N MET A 84 -0.43 -3.83 15.22
CA MET A 84 -1.77 -3.26 15.08
C MET A 84 -2.55 -3.30 16.40
N SER A 85 -3.22 -2.20 16.72
CA SER A 85 -4.09 -2.06 17.87
C SER A 85 -5.24 -1.11 17.55
N VAL A 86 -6.47 -1.55 17.82
CA VAL A 86 -7.66 -0.72 17.90
C VAL A 86 -8.18 -0.82 19.33
N LYS A 87 -8.37 0.32 20.01
CA LYS A 87 -8.87 0.40 21.39
C LYS A 87 -10.05 1.35 21.46
N THR A 88 -11.14 0.91 22.07
CA THR A 88 -12.27 1.75 22.45
C THR A 88 -12.06 2.31 23.86
N ALA A 89 -12.70 3.44 24.18
CA ALA A 89 -12.78 3.93 25.55
C ALA A 89 -13.67 3.03 26.44
N GLU A 90 -14.64 2.34 25.84
CA GLU A 90 -15.54 1.41 26.52
C GLU A 90 -14.91 0.02 26.63
N SER A 91 -14.67 -0.42 27.86
CA SER A 91 -13.91 -1.65 28.19
C SER A 91 -14.64 -2.98 27.90
N GLY A 92 -15.73 -2.96 27.12
CA GLY A 92 -16.52 -4.15 26.76
C GLY A 92 -16.63 -4.40 25.25
N ASP A 93 -16.50 -3.37 24.41
CA ASP A 93 -16.71 -3.52 22.96
C ASP A 93 -15.59 -4.34 22.28
N THR A 94 -14.38 -4.32 22.85
CA THR A 94 -13.28 -5.20 22.41
C THR A 94 -13.52 -6.67 22.71
N ASP A 95 -14.50 -7.03 23.53
CA ASP A 95 -14.86 -8.43 23.81
C ASP A 95 -15.97 -8.96 22.89
N THR A 96 -16.84 -8.07 22.38
CA THR A 96 -17.95 -8.38 21.45
C THR A 96 -17.58 -8.31 19.98
N ASN A 97 -16.63 -7.45 19.59
CA ASN A 97 -16.21 -7.27 18.20
C ASN A 97 -14.75 -7.72 17.96
N ASP A 98 -14.50 -8.26 16.76
CA ASP A 98 -13.19 -8.30 16.12
C ASP A 98 -13.05 -7.03 15.26
N TYR A 99 -11.84 -6.48 15.16
CA TYR A 99 -11.56 -5.30 14.33
C TYR A 99 -10.55 -5.60 13.22
N SER A 100 -10.65 -4.85 12.14
CA SER A 100 -9.60 -4.71 11.13
C SER A 100 -9.27 -3.25 10.85
N ILE A 101 -8.05 -3.04 10.35
CA ILE A 101 -7.65 -1.80 9.71
C ILE A 101 -7.86 -2.02 8.21
N ALA A 102 -8.80 -1.29 7.62
CA ALA A 102 -8.97 -1.23 6.18
C ALA A 102 -7.86 -0.39 5.56
N VAL A 103 -7.40 -0.80 4.38
CA VAL A 103 -6.29 -0.15 3.66
C VAL A 103 -6.67 0.03 2.20
N LEU A 104 -6.70 1.28 1.75
CA LEU A 104 -6.77 1.63 0.32
C LEU A 104 -5.45 2.28 -0.10
N ILE A 105 -5.08 2.08 -1.36
CA ILE A 105 -3.88 2.65 -1.97
C ILE A 105 -4.33 3.39 -3.22
N HIS A 106 -3.89 4.64 -3.36
CA HIS A 106 -4.35 5.56 -4.39
C HIS A 106 -3.17 6.23 -5.09
N THR A 107 -3.15 6.24 -6.42
CA THR A 107 -2.13 6.95 -7.21
C THR A 107 -2.40 8.45 -7.35
N LYS A 108 -3.54 8.93 -6.82
CA LYS A 108 -3.94 10.34 -6.71
C LYS A 108 -4.62 10.56 -5.37
N GLU A 109 -4.72 11.82 -4.94
CA GLU A 109 -5.40 12.16 -3.70
C GLU A 109 -6.87 11.69 -3.74
N PRO A 110 -7.32 10.84 -2.79
CA PRO A 110 -8.67 10.30 -2.81
C PRO A 110 -9.68 11.35 -2.36
N LYS A 111 -10.83 11.40 -3.03
CA LYS A 111 -11.96 12.23 -2.65
C LYS A 111 -13.09 11.33 -2.18
N PHE A 112 -13.49 11.44 -0.92
CA PHE A 112 -14.65 10.70 -0.39
C PHE A 112 -15.90 11.60 -0.42
N PRO A 113 -17.11 11.02 -0.48
CA PRO A 113 -18.34 11.81 -0.38
C PRO A 113 -18.44 12.46 1.01
N GLU A 114 -18.77 13.74 1.08
CA GLU A 114 -19.01 14.43 2.36
C GLU A 114 -20.32 13.98 3.01
N ASP A 115 -21.33 13.69 2.18
CA ASP A 115 -22.69 13.30 2.58
C ASP A 115 -22.82 11.80 2.92
N ASP A 116 -21.88 10.96 2.47
CA ASP A 116 -21.86 9.51 2.72
C ASP A 116 -20.56 9.12 3.42
N LYS A 117 -20.60 9.24 4.76
CA LYS A 117 -19.47 8.92 5.65
C LYS A 117 -19.21 7.42 5.76
N ASP A 118 -20.12 6.57 5.28
CA ASP A 118 -20.06 5.12 5.44
C ASP A 118 -19.49 4.45 4.17
N SER A 119 -19.53 5.13 3.02
CA SER A 119 -18.92 4.68 1.76
C SER A 119 -17.41 4.47 1.87
N ASP A 120 -16.97 3.22 1.73
CA ASP A 120 -15.56 2.84 1.56
C ASP A 120 -14.98 3.26 0.19
N THR A 121 -15.84 3.68 -0.74
CA THR A 121 -15.51 3.89 -2.15
C THR A 121 -15.26 5.38 -2.44
N PRO A 122 -14.06 5.76 -2.93
CA PRO A 122 -13.76 7.15 -3.30
C PRO A 122 -14.41 7.55 -4.64
N LEU A 123 -14.76 8.83 -4.76
CA LEU A 123 -15.38 9.49 -5.91
C LEU A 123 -14.48 9.55 -7.16
N ASN A 124 -13.19 9.23 -7.04
CA ASN A 124 -12.21 9.18 -8.13
C ASN A 124 -11.62 7.76 -8.33
N PRO A 125 -12.46 6.77 -8.68
CA PRO A 125 -12.07 5.35 -8.73
C PRO A 125 -10.97 5.04 -9.76
N ASP A 126 -10.77 5.85 -10.80
CA ASP A 126 -9.68 5.60 -11.77
C ASP A 126 -8.27 5.62 -11.15
N SER A 127 -8.13 6.19 -9.95
CA SER A 127 -6.88 6.23 -9.18
C SER A 127 -6.75 5.13 -8.12
N THR A 128 -7.75 4.26 -7.97
CA THR A 128 -7.92 3.34 -6.82
C THR A 128 -8.83 2.17 -7.22
N ASP A 129 -8.39 0.92 -7.07
CA ASP A 129 -9.24 -0.24 -7.43
C ASP A 129 -10.49 -0.47 -6.55
N GLY A 130 -10.84 0.48 -5.67
CA GLY A 130 -12.19 0.64 -5.12
C GLY A 130 -12.60 -0.36 -4.05
N VAL A 131 -11.71 -1.26 -3.64
CA VAL A 131 -11.95 -2.24 -2.57
C VAL A 131 -10.80 -2.15 -1.56
N PRO A 132 -11.07 -2.04 -0.25
CA PRO A 132 -10.03 -2.03 0.78
C PRO A 132 -9.47 -3.43 1.06
N TRP A 133 -8.18 -3.50 1.41
CA TRP A 133 -7.64 -4.65 2.15
C TRP A 133 -8.05 -4.53 3.62
N SER A 134 -9.01 -5.34 4.08
CA SER A 134 -9.30 -5.50 5.50
C SER A 134 -8.18 -6.30 6.18
N VAL A 135 -7.41 -5.67 7.08
CA VAL A 135 -6.32 -6.32 7.82
C VAL A 135 -6.74 -6.56 9.28
N PRO A 136 -7.08 -7.79 9.69
CA PRO A 136 -7.53 -8.08 11.06
C PRO A 136 -6.44 -7.85 12.11
N ILE A 137 -6.78 -7.14 13.20
CA ILE A 137 -5.80 -6.79 14.24
C ILE A 137 -5.17 -8.03 14.90
N TYR A 138 -5.92 -9.14 15.01
CA TYR A 138 -5.43 -10.38 15.63
C TYR A 138 -4.26 -11.01 14.87
N ARG A 139 -4.06 -10.68 13.58
CA ARG A 139 -2.88 -11.15 12.81
C ARG A 139 -1.60 -10.49 13.29
N ASN A 140 -1.69 -9.30 13.89
CA ASN A 140 -0.58 -8.44 14.33
C ASN A 140 0.44 -8.02 13.25
N SER A 141 0.48 -8.69 12.10
CA SER A 141 1.21 -8.30 10.90
C SER A 141 0.52 -8.84 9.65
N GLN A 142 0.49 -8.06 8.57
CA GLN A 142 0.09 -8.51 7.24
C GLN A 142 0.95 -7.80 6.19
N THR A 143 1.34 -8.56 5.18
CA THR A 143 2.09 -8.06 4.02
C THR A 143 1.16 -7.96 2.81
N ILE A 144 1.34 -6.93 1.99
CA ILE A 144 0.53 -6.59 0.81
C ILE A 144 1.48 -6.15 -0.32
N ASP A 145 1.42 -6.81 -1.48
CA ASP A 145 2.15 -6.43 -2.70
C ASP A 145 1.23 -5.96 -3.84
N GLN A 146 -0.08 -5.90 -3.58
CA GLN A 146 -1.13 -5.71 -4.58
C GLN A 146 -2.13 -4.61 -4.21
N ASN A 147 -2.83 -4.13 -5.22
CA ASN A 147 -4.11 -3.43 -5.08
C ASN A 147 -5.17 -4.27 -4.33
N GLY A 148 -6.23 -3.62 -3.82
CA GLY A 148 -7.25 -4.28 -2.98
C GLY A 148 -8.15 -5.30 -3.69
N LEU A 149 -8.21 -5.27 -5.03
CA LEU A 149 -8.81 -6.35 -5.82
C LEU A 149 -7.87 -7.56 -6.02
N GLY A 150 -6.62 -7.49 -5.54
CA GLY A 150 -5.64 -8.56 -5.67
C GLY A 150 -5.29 -8.91 -7.12
N LYS A 151 -5.36 -7.92 -8.04
CA LYS A 151 -5.22 -8.07 -9.50
C LYS A 151 -3.87 -7.62 -10.06
N PHE A 152 -3.28 -6.57 -9.49
CA PHE A 152 -2.04 -5.95 -9.99
C PHE A 152 -1.08 -5.75 -8.82
N GLN A 153 0.19 -6.06 -9.04
CA GLN A 153 1.22 -5.67 -8.09
C GLN A 153 1.43 -4.16 -8.10
N ILE A 154 1.86 -3.60 -6.97
CA ILE A 154 2.30 -2.22 -6.89
C ILE A 154 3.78 -2.18 -7.24
N THR A 155 4.18 -1.32 -8.16
CA THR A 155 5.55 -1.23 -8.67
C THR A 155 6.08 0.19 -8.51
N VAL A 156 7.33 0.32 -8.07
CA VAL A 156 8.09 1.56 -8.07
C VAL A 156 9.03 1.54 -9.27
N LYS A 157 9.03 2.59 -10.10
CA LYS A 157 10.00 2.77 -11.20
C LYS A 157 10.71 4.11 -11.14
N ARG A 158 11.87 4.24 -11.77
CA ARG A 158 12.49 5.56 -12.00
C ARG A 158 11.59 6.42 -12.88
N ALA A 159 11.69 7.72 -12.69
CA ALA A 159 11.02 8.68 -13.55
C ALA A 159 11.96 9.17 -14.67
N VAL A 160 11.52 9.05 -15.93
CA VAL A 160 12.12 9.76 -17.09
C VAL A 160 12.13 11.27 -16.81
N GLU A 161 13.25 11.94 -17.10
CA GLU A 161 13.43 13.35 -16.75
C GLU A 161 12.42 14.27 -17.45
N ARG A 162 12.18 15.45 -16.88
CA ARG A 162 11.15 16.40 -17.37
C ARG A 162 11.36 16.87 -18.81
N ASN A 163 12.59 16.75 -19.32
CA ASN A 163 13.02 17.22 -20.64
C ASN A 163 13.28 16.09 -21.64
N GLU A 164 13.08 14.83 -21.24
CA GLU A 164 13.30 13.66 -22.09
C GLU A 164 11.98 13.17 -22.69
N LEU A 165 12.04 12.67 -23.93
CA LEU A 165 10.91 12.00 -24.56
C LEU A 165 10.88 10.54 -24.08
N PRO A 166 9.76 10.05 -23.50
CA PRO A 166 9.66 8.65 -23.12
C PRO A 166 9.68 7.75 -24.35
N GLU A 167 10.50 6.69 -24.33
CA GLU A 167 10.63 5.72 -25.43
C GLU A 167 9.36 4.87 -25.63
N ASP A 168 8.52 4.80 -24.60
CA ASP A 168 7.29 3.99 -24.52
C ASP A 168 6.11 4.91 -24.15
N PRO A 169 4.97 4.90 -24.88
CA PRO A 169 3.81 5.73 -24.58
C PRO A 169 3.15 5.45 -23.22
N TYR A 170 3.44 4.29 -22.60
CA TYR A 170 3.02 3.96 -21.23
C TYR A 170 4.02 4.43 -20.16
N THR A 171 5.13 5.08 -20.57
CA THR A 171 6.12 5.68 -19.66
C THR A 171 5.83 7.16 -19.49
N GLU A 172 5.58 7.58 -18.25
CA GLU A 172 5.25 8.96 -17.90
C GLU A 172 6.46 9.91 -18.05
N VAL A 173 6.29 11.20 -17.70
CA VAL A 173 7.37 12.21 -17.57
C VAL A 173 7.37 12.75 -16.14
N THR A 174 8.53 13.14 -15.58
CA THR A 174 8.61 13.66 -14.20
C THR A 174 7.81 14.94 -14.03
N THR A 175 6.86 14.93 -13.09
CA THR A 175 6.06 16.07 -12.62
C THR A 175 6.30 16.32 -11.13
N ASP A 176 5.80 17.44 -10.62
CA ASP A 176 6.01 17.82 -9.21
C ASP A 176 5.26 16.87 -8.23
N SER A 177 4.25 16.13 -8.72
CA SER A 177 3.52 15.07 -8.01
C SER A 177 4.02 13.65 -8.29
N THR A 178 5.04 13.47 -9.13
CA THR A 178 5.60 12.15 -9.44
C THR A 178 6.12 11.45 -8.17
N GLY A 179 5.79 10.16 -8.06
CA GLY A 179 6.17 9.32 -6.91
C GLY A 179 5.29 9.49 -5.67
N VAL A 180 4.25 10.33 -5.71
CA VAL A 180 3.31 10.49 -4.59
C VAL A 180 2.20 9.44 -4.68
N VAL A 181 1.99 8.71 -3.58
CA VAL A 181 0.92 7.74 -3.37
C VAL A 181 0.22 8.11 -2.07
N TYR A 182 -1.08 7.88 -2.01
CA TYR A 182 -1.87 8.07 -0.79
C TYR A 182 -2.28 6.69 -0.28
N MET A 183 -2.07 6.43 1.01
CA MET A 183 -2.65 5.28 1.70
C MET A 183 -3.75 5.76 2.64
N THR A 184 -4.96 5.27 2.45
CA THR A 184 -6.10 5.61 3.31
C THR A 184 -6.38 4.46 4.26
N PHE A 185 -6.51 4.78 5.54
CA PHE A 185 -6.79 3.85 6.62
C PHE A 185 -8.09 4.20 7.33
N PHE A 186 -8.90 3.19 7.66
CA PHE A 186 -10.11 3.33 8.47
C PHE A 186 -10.37 2.06 9.27
N VAL A 187 -11.27 2.15 10.25
CA VAL A 187 -11.59 1.02 11.15
C VAL A 187 -12.82 0.29 10.63
N GLU A 188 -12.72 -1.02 10.60
CA GLU A 188 -13.85 -1.91 10.38
C GLU A 188 -14.04 -2.82 11.60
N HIS A 189 -15.26 -3.31 11.77
CA HIS A 189 -15.60 -4.28 12.80
C HIS A 189 -16.34 -5.49 12.22
N LYS A 190 -16.33 -6.58 12.98
CA LYS A 190 -17.15 -7.77 12.78
C LYS A 190 -17.56 -8.30 14.16
N PRO A 191 -18.86 -8.59 14.40
CA PRO A 191 -19.27 -9.28 15.61
C PRO A 191 -18.57 -10.63 15.75
N LYS A 192 -18.04 -10.91 16.94
CA LYS A 192 -17.48 -12.23 17.26
C LYS A 192 -18.58 -13.27 17.28
N PRO A 193 -18.36 -14.48 16.74
CA PRO A 193 -19.25 -15.60 16.99
C PRO A 193 -19.23 -15.94 18.49
N GLU A 194 -20.36 -16.40 19.03
CA GLU A 194 -20.36 -17.05 20.34
C GLU A 194 -19.36 -18.22 20.33
N ARG A 195 -18.58 -18.36 21.40
CA ARG A 195 -17.43 -19.28 21.40
C ARG A 195 -17.86 -20.76 21.33
N GLU A 196 -17.44 -21.42 20.27
CA GLU A 196 -16.83 -22.75 20.42
C GLU A 196 -15.30 -22.60 20.42
N GLU A 197 -14.60 -23.43 21.20
CA GLU A 197 -13.17 -23.26 21.47
C GLU A 197 -12.28 -23.77 20.34
N ALA A 198 -11.23 -23.00 19.96
CA ALA A 198 -10.21 -23.45 19.02
C ALA A 198 -8.80 -22.89 19.35
N THR A 199 -7.78 -23.69 19.01
CA THR A 199 -6.43 -23.64 19.62
C THR A 199 -5.45 -22.66 18.93
N ARG A 200 -4.55 -22.05 19.72
CA ARG A 200 -3.51 -21.09 19.28
C ARG A 200 -2.32 -21.74 18.55
N GLY A 201 -1.71 -20.99 17.63
CA GLY A 201 -0.33 -21.19 17.14
C GLY A 201 0.22 -19.89 16.53
N GLY A 202 1.49 -19.55 16.79
CA GLY A 202 2.11 -18.30 16.29
C GLY A 202 3.64 -18.39 16.25
N GLY A 203 4.29 -17.50 15.48
CA GLY A 203 5.74 -17.47 15.28
C GLY A 203 6.30 -16.05 15.06
N SER A 204 7.59 -15.85 15.30
CA SER A 204 8.27 -14.54 15.29
C SER A 204 9.72 -14.65 14.80
N PHE A 205 10.22 -13.63 14.08
CA PHE A 205 11.62 -13.51 13.61
C PHE A 205 12.08 -12.03 13.54
N ARG A 206 13.40 -11.77 13.54
CA ARG A 206 14.08 -10.43 13.52
C ARG A 206 15.45 -10.51 12.82
N THR A 207 16.01 -9.37 12.33
CA THR A 207 17.43 -8.85 12.46
C THR A 207 17.71 -7.64 11.49
N ARG A 208 18.88 -6.96 11.54
CA ARG A 208 19.32 -5.71 10.84
C ARG A 208 20.50 -5.97 9.85
N GLY A 209 20.99 -5.07 8.96
CA GLY A 209 20.61 -3.69 8.57
C GLY A 209 21.74 -2.62 8.68
N CYS A 210 21.77 -1.61 7.76
CA CYS A 210 22.60 -0.36 7.63
C CYS A 210 23.64 -0.24 6.48
N GLY A 211 23.55 0.88 5.73
CA GLY A 211 24.55 1.44 4.79
C GLY A 211 24.00 2.67 4.02
N GLU A 212 24.77 3.74 3.82
CA GLU A 212 24.30 5.08 3.37
C GLU A 212 24.81 5.50 1.97
N VAL A 213 23.91 5.77 0.99
CA VAL A 213 24.24 6.26 -0.38
C VAL A 213 23.06 7.08 -0.99
N LYS A 214 23.32 7.99 -1.94
CA LYS A 214 22.42 8.96 -2.60
C LYS A 214 21.18 8.39 -3.36
N HIS A 215 20.23 9.24 -3.78
CA HIS A 215 18.90 8.86 -4.31
C HIS A 215 18.41 9.69 -5.53
N ASP A 216 17.57 9.08 -6.37
CA ASP A 216 16.91 9.60 -7.59
C ASP A 216 15.37 9.63 -7.43
N GLN A 217 14.62 10.34 -8.29
CA GLN A 217 13.14 10.44 -8.19
C GLN A 217 12.41 9.16 -8.68
N ALA A 218 11.29 8.79 -8.04
CA ALA A 218 10.49 7.62 -8.43
C ALA A 218 9.09 7.95 -8.95
N ARG A 219 8.48 6.95 -9.59
CA ARG A 219 7.05 6.76 -9.86
C ARG A 219 6.54 5.55 -9.11
N VAL A 220 5.25 5.51 -8.83
CA VAL A 220 4.58 4.31 -8.32
C VAL A 220 3.28 4.11 -9.08
N GLY A 221 3.00 2.87 -9.45
CA GLY A 221 1.82 2.50 -10.22
C GLY A 221 1.57 1.00 -10.22
N TYR A 222 0.65 0.58 -11.07
CA TYR A 222 0.23 -0.81 -11.21
C TYR A 222 1.17 -1.55 -12.19
N GLY A 223 1.67 -2.70 -11.76
CA GLY A 223 2.58 -3.56 -12.51
C GLY A 223 1.94 -4.86 -12.98
N ASP A 224 2.67 -5.98 -12.87
CA ASP A 224 2.25 -7.27 -13.41
C ASP A 224 0.88 -7.73 -12.87
N ARG A 225 0.11 -8.42 -13.72
CA ARG A 225 -1.06 -9.19 -13.27
C ARG A 225 -0.62 -10.17 -12.20
N ALA A 226 -1.39 -10.23 -11.13
CA ALA A 226 -1.14 -11.11 -10.01
C ALA A 226 -2.49 -11.61 -9.50
N SER A 227 -2.50 -12.82 -8.95
CA SER A 227 -3.64 -13.33 -8.19
C SER A 227 -3.15 -13.74 -6.80
N THR A 228 -4.01 -13.51 -5.83
CA THR A 228 -3.95 -14.09 -4.48
C THR A 228 -5.25 -14.84 -4.24
N ALA A 229 -5.26 -15.78 -3.28
CA ALA A 229 -6.49 -16.44 -2.83
C ALA A 229 -7.36 -15.50 -1.96
N SER A 230 -7.65 -14.29 -2.45
CA SER A 230 -8.40 -13.25 -1.74
C SER A 230 -9.86 -13.68 -1.56
N GLN A 231 -10.27 -13.81 -0.30
CA GLN A 231 -11.67 -14.00 0.07
C GLN A 231 -12.28 -12.63 0.39
N LYS A 232 -13.52 -12.39 -0.07
CA LYS A 232 -14.25 -11.17 0.26
C LYS A 232 -14.31 -10.97 1.77
N SER A 233 -13.93 -9.78 2.24
CA SER A 233 -13.95 -9.45 3.66
C SER A 233 -15.35 -9.62 4.26
N GLN A 234 -15.37 -10.04 5.53
CA GLN A 234 -16.57 -10.13 6.37
C GLN A 234 -16.69 -8.96 7.36
N TYR A 235 -15.69 -8.08 7.38
CA TYR A 235 -15.70 -6.86 8.18
C TYR A 235 -16.54 -5.78 7.49
N LYS A 236 -16.98 -4.79 8.27
CA LYS A 236 -17.73 -3.62 7.79
C LYS A 236 -17.14 -2.35 8.38
N THR A 237 -17.05 -1.30 7.58
CA THR A 237 -16.75 0.07 8.05
C THR A 237 -17.63 0.43 9.23
N ILE A 238 -17.03 0.99 10.29
CA ILE A 238 -17.80 1.49 11.44
C ILE A 238 -18.47 2.83 11.04
N PRO A 239 -19.81 2.96 11.09
CA PRO A 239 -20.51 4.14 10.59
C PRO A 239 -20.04 5.44 11.24
N GLY A 240 -19.95 6.49 10.42
CA GLY A 240 -19.51 7.82 10.84
C GLY A 240 -18.02 7.98 11.16
N THR A 241 -17.21 6.91 11.14
CA THR A 241 -15.76 7.03 11.42
C THR A 241 -15.00 7.78 10.33
N GLY A 242 -14.02 8.58 10.77
CA GLY A 242 -13.09 9.30 9.92
C GLY A 242 -12.01 8.40 9.30
N ARG A 243 -11.50 8.84 8.15
CA ARG A 243 -10.44 8.18 7.39
C ARG A 243 -9.12 8.90 7.65
N PHE A 244 -8.04 8.17 7.90
CA PHE A 244 -6.69 8.72 7.97
C PHE A 244 -6.00 8.57 6.62
N ILE A 245 -5.75 9.68 5.93
CA ILE A 245 -5.10 9.70 4.60
C ILE A 245 -3.63 10.07 4.79
N LEU A 246 -2.74 9.14 4.42
CA LEU A 246 -1.28 9.31 4.50
C LEU A 246 -0.69 9.55 3.11
N PRO A 247 -0.20 10.77 2.80
CA PRO A 247 0.62 10.99 1.62
C PRO A 247 2.03 10.44 1.85
N LEU A 248 2.50 9.62 0.91
CA LEU A 248 3.84 9.03 0.86
C LEU A 248 4.50 9.43 -0.47
N ARG A 249 5.75 9.93 -0.43
CA ARG A 249 6.56 10.09 -1.65
C ARG A 249 7.58 8.97 -1.75
N TYR A 250 7.73 8.37 -2.92
CA TYR A 250 8.74 7.37 -3.20
C TYR A 250 9.90 7.99 -3.98
N MET A 251 11.11 7.48 -3.74
CA MET A 251 12.36 7.79 -4.43
C MET A 251 13.05 6.47 -4.78
N VAL A 252 13.75 6.40 -5.92
CA VAL A 252 14.56 5.22 -6.26
C VAL A 252 15.98 5.46 -5.79
N ARG A 253 16.58 4.53 -5.05
CA ARG A 253 17.98 4.61 -4.63
C ARG A 253 18.89 4.69 -5.87
N ALA A 254 19.83 5.63 -5.87
CA ALA A 254 20.74 5.81 -7.00
C ALA A 254 21.61 4.55 -7.16
N GLY A 255 21.65 4.01 -8.38
CA GLY A 255 22.32 2.74 -8.67
C GLY A 255 21.48 1.48 -8.44
N SER A 256 20.17 1.58 -8.15
CA SER A 256 19.27 0.43 -8.25
C SER A 256 19.31 -0.16 -9.66
N ASP A 257 19.33 -1.50 -9.78
CA ASP A 257 19.12 -2.17 -11.06
C ASP A 257 17.78 -1.73 -11.67
N ALA A 258 17.75 -1.57 -12.99
CA ALA A 258 16.54 -1.26 -13.73
C ALA A 258 15.60 -2.48 -13.72
N SER A 259 14.30 -2.25 -13.52
CA SER A 259 13.32 -3.33 -13.48
C SER A 259 12.60 -3.47 -14.82
N GLU A 260 12.39 -4.70 -15.29
CA GLU A 260 11.51 -4.94 -16.44
C GLU A 260 10.02 -4.82 -16.09
N ALA A 261 9.66 -4.82 -14.81
CA ALA A 261 8.27 -4.74 -14.36
C ALA A 261 7.54 -3.50 -14.94
N PRO A 262 6.31 -3.62 -15.45
CA PRO A 262 5.52 -2.48 -15.87
C PRO A 262 5.15 -1.60 -14.67
N CYS A 263 4.87 -0.32 -14.92
CA CYS A 263 4.43 0.63 -13.90
C CYS A 263 3.52 1.67 -14.54
N SER A 264 2.21 1.49 -14.43
CA SER A 264 1.18 2.35 -15.05
C SER A 264 0.39 3.12 -13.99
N GLU A 265 0.13 4.42 -14.24
CA GLU A 265 -0.63 5.34 -13.38
C GLU A 265 -1.97 4.79 -12.83
N THR A 266 -2.67 4.01 -13.66
CA THR A 266 -4.04 3.53 -13.39
C THR A 266 -4.19 2.07 -13.81
N ALA A 267 -5.08 1.34 -13.13
CA ALA A 267 -5.37 -0.06 -13.43
C ALA A 267 -5.83 -0.28 -14.90
N PRO A 268 -6.67 0.56 -15.53
CA PRO A 268 -6.97 0.46 -16.97
C PRO A 268 -5.75 0.60 -17.88
N LYS A 269 -4.79 1.48 -17.54
CA LYS A 269 -3.52 1.61 -18.29
C LYS A 269 -2.63 0.37 -18.10
N ALA A 270 -2.63 -0.25 -16.93
CA ALA A 270 -1.91 -1.52 -16.69
C ALA A 270 -2.52 -2.66 -17.51
N GLU A 271 -3.84 -2.83 -17.45
CA GLU A 271 -4.59 -3.83 -18.22
C GLU A 271 -4.31 -3.71 -19.73
N ALA A 272 -4.37 -2.49 -20.29
CA ALA A 272 -4.08 -2.25 -21.71
C ALA A 272 -2.61 -2.52 -22.09
N ARG A 273 -1.66 -2.15 -21.22
CA ARG A 273 -0.23 -2.42 -21.43
C ARG A 273 0.06 -3.92 -21.42
N ILE A 274 -0.58 -4.68 -20.53
CA ILE A 274 -0.41 -6.12 -20.43
C ILE A 274 -0.98 -6.82 -21.68
N MET A 275 -2.16 -6.44 -22.15
CA MET A 275 -2.70 -6.95 -23.43
C MET A 275 -1.74 -6.69 -24.61
N ALA A 276 -1.18 -5.48 -24.73
CA ALA A 276 -0.25 -5.15 -25.80
C ALA A 276 1.05 -5.98 -25.74
N LEU A 277 1.55 -6.29 -24.54
CA LEU A 277 2.71 -7.17 -24.35
C LEU A 277 2.39 -8.64 -24.68
N GLU A 278 1.21 -9.14 -24.29
CA GLU A 278 0.71 -10.48 -24.63
C GLU A 278 0.56 -10.64 -26.15
N GLU A 279 0.01 -9.63 -26.85
CA GLU A 279 -0.10 -9.60 -28.31
C GLU A 279 1.27 -9.61 -29.02
N LEU A 280 2.25 -8.84 -28.54
CA LEU A 280 3.61 -8.82 -29.09
C LEU A 280 4.31 -10.18 -28.89
N GLN A 281 4.19 -10.78 -27.71
CA GLN A 281 4.73 -12.11 -27.43
C GLN A 281 4.10 -13.19 -28.33
N ALA A 282 2.78 -13.12 -28.55
CA ALA A 282 2.08 -14.02 -29.46
C ALA A 282 2.55 -13.86 -30.92
N GLN A 283 2.79 -12.63 -31.38
CA GLN A 283 3.32 -12.39 -32.73
C GLN A 283 4.74 -12.96 -32.92
N VAL A 284 5.62 -12.79 -31.93
CA VAL A 284 6.99 -13.34 -31.97
C VAL A 284 6.97 -14.88 -31.96
N ALA A 285 6.06 -15.50 -31.21
CA ALA A 285 5.92 -16.96 -31.14
C ALA A 285 5.35 -17.62 -32.41
N VAL A 286 4.77 -16.83 -33.33
CA VAL A 286 4.13 -17.33 -34.57
C VAL A 286 5.08 -17.26 -35.78
N VAL A 287 6.27 -16.67 -35.66
CA VAL A 287 7.29 -16.70 -36.73
C VAL A 287 8.00 -18.07 -36.72
N PRO A 288 7.82 -18.92 -37.75
CA PRO A 288 8.58 -20.17 -37.85
C PRO A 288 10.03 -19.90 -38.29
N PRO A 289 10.97 -20.82 -38.00
CA PRO A 289 12.37 -20.72 -38.41
C PRO A 289 12.58 -20.88 -39.93
#